data_AF-A0A7J6V660-F1
#
_entry.id   AF-A0A7J6V660-F1
#
_cell.length_a   1.000
_cell.length_b   1.000
_cell.length_c   1.000
_cell.angle_alpha   90.00
_cell.angle_beta   90.00
_cell.angle_gamma   90.00
#
_symmetry.space_group_name_H-M   'P 1'
#
loop_
_entity.id
_entity.type
_entity.pdbx_description
1 polymer ?
#
loop_
_entity_poly.entity_id
_entity_poly.type
_entity_poly.pdbx_seq_one_letter_code
_entity_poly.pdbx_strand_id
1 'polypeptide(L)'
;MELLNFIYSNTLSTTSATTLLDVLMAADKFEVASCMRYCIRMLQKLPMTPEAALLYLELPSSVLMAEAVQPLTDTAKLYLAARFKDITKFQDDVLNLPLPGIEAVLLSDDLQVASEDAVYDFVLKWARFHYPKLEDRREILGSRLVRLIRFPYMTCRKLKKVLTCIDFDQELASKVVLEALFFKAEAPHRQRVLAAEESAPSNRRFVERAYKYRPVKVVEFELPRQQCVVFLDLKRDECVNLHPAGRVYSQAFHLGGQGFFLSAHCNMDQQNQFACFGLFLGMQEKGSASFAVDYEFAARSKPSEDYVSKYKGNYTFTGGKAVGYRNLFGTHWETFVSEESPYFINGILHLRAELTIKR
;
A
#
# COMPACT_ATOMS: atom_id res chain seq x y z
N MET A 1 -0.93 27.88 -37.40
CA MET A 1 -2.04 28.19 -38.32
C MET A 1 -3.40 28.11 -37.62
N GLU A 2 -3.66 27.10 -36.79
CA GLU A 2 -4.93 26.94 -36.04
C GLU A 2 -5.25 28.10 -35.08
N LEU A 3 -4.27 28.62 -34.31
CA LEU A 3 -4.50 29.77 -33.41
C LEU A 3 -4.94 31.02 -34.17
N LEU A 4 -4.29 31.31 -35.31
CA LEU A 4 -4.69 32.42 -36.19
C LEU A 4 -6.10 32.16 -36.74
N ASN A 5 -6.40 30.95 -37.19
CA ASN A 5 -7.74 30.62 -37.64
C ASN A 5 -8.79 30.86 -36.55
N PHE A 6 -8.51 30.47 -35.29
CA PHE A 6 -9.42 30.75 -34.17
C PHE A 6 -9.61 32.24 -33.91
N ILE A 7 -8.57 33.08 -34.03
CA ILE A 7 -8.69 34.53 -33.87
C ILE A 7 -9.60 35.14 -34.95
N TYR A 8 -9.52 34.66 -36.18
CA TYR A 8 -10.28 35.21 -37.32
C TYR A 8 -11.66 34.59 -37.53
N SER A 9 -11.87 33.31 -37.19
CA SER A 9 -13.10 32.56 -37.47
C SER A 9 -13.79 31.99 -36.24
N ASN A 10 -13.18 32.08 -35.06
CA ASN A 10 -13.66 31.50 -33.80
C ASN A 10 -13.94 29.98 -33.88
N THR A 11 -13.31 29.29 -34.83
CA THR A 11 -13.45 27.84 -35.04
C THR A 11 -12.08 27.15 -35.07
N LEU A 12 -12.03 25.93 -34.51
CA LEU A 12 -10.87 25.03 -34.56
C LEU A 12 -11.33 23.73 -35.21
N SER A 13 -10.59 23.28 -36.23
CA SER A 13 -10.93 22.08 -37.02
C SER A 13 -10.28 20.82 -36.46
N THR A 14 -9.43 20.96 -35.44
CA THR A 14 -8.60 19.89 -34.89
C THR A 14 -9.29 19.14 -33.75
N THR A 15 -9.23 17.81 -33.81
CA THR A 15 -9.81 16.88 -32.81
C THR A 15 -8.78 16.01 -32.08
N SER A 16 -7.48 16.11 -32.44
CA SER A 16 -6.42 15.35 -31.77
C SER A 16 -5.97 16.03 -30.47
N ALA A 17 -5.74 15.23 -29.42
CA ALA A 17 -5.31 15.72 -28.12
C ALA A 17 -3.95 16.45 -28.17
N THR A 18 -3.01 15.96 -28.98
CA THR A 18 -1.67 16.57 -29.17
C THR A 18 -1.77 17.95 -29.80
N THR A 19 -2.50 18.07 -30.90
CA THR A 19 -2.67 19.34 -31.62
C THR A 19 -3.43 20.37 -30.79
N LEU A 20 -4.40 19.93 -29.99
CA LEU A 20 -5.13 20.81 -29.07
C LEU A 20 -4.22 21.30 -27.92
N LEU A 21 -3.27 20.48 -27.46
CA LEU A 21 -2.26 20.90 -26.48
C LEU A 21 -1.30 21.93 -27.07
N ASP A 22 -0.83 21.72 -28.29
CA ASP A 22 0.07 22.67 -28.98
C ASP A 22 -0.63 24.03 -29.17
N VAL A 23 -1.91 24.02 -29.54
CA VAL A 23 -2.73 25.23 -29.65
C VAL A 23 -2.96 25.87 -28.28
N LEU A 24 -3.16 25.08 -27.23
CA LEU A 24 -3.28 25.57 -25.85
C LEU A 24 -1.98 26.27 -25.40
N MET A 25 -0.81 25.67 -25.64
CA MET A 25 0.50 26.23 -25.31
C MET A 25 0.77 27.53 -26.09
N ALA A 26 0.40 27.57 -27.37
CA ALA A 26 0.49 28.79 -28.16
C ALA A 26 -0.48 29.86 -27.66
N ALA A 27 -1.73 29.49 -27.33
CA ALA A 27 -2.73 30.42 -26.81
C ALA A 27 -2.32 30.99 -25.44
N ASP A 28 -1.67 30.20 -24.60
CA ASP A 28 -1.07 30.65 -23.33
C ASP A 28 0.03 31.68 -23.58
N LYS A 29 0.97 31.38 -24.48
CA LYS A 29 2.05 32.29 -24.88
C LYS A 29 1.57 33.64 -25.44
N PHE A 30 0.43 33.65 -26.13
CA PHE A 30 -0.18 34.86 -26.71
C PHE A 30 -1.35 35.41 -25.88
N GLU A 31 -1.57 34.87 -24.67
CA GLU A 31 -2.58 35.31 -23.70
C GLU A 31 -4.04 35.31 -24.23
N VAL A 32 -4.37 34.39 -25.15
CA VAL A 32 -5.70 34.29 -25.77
C VAL A 32 -6.64 33.42 -24.92
N ALA A 33 -7.20 33.99 -23.86
CA ALA A 33 -8.01 33.27 -22.87
C ALA A 33 -9.26 32.55 -23.41
N SER A 34 -9.90 33.08 -24.46
CA SER A 34 -11.05 32.43 -25.12
C SER A 34 -10.66 31.13 -25.81
N CYS A 35 -9.50 31.10 -26.47
CA CYS A 35 -8.95 29.92 -27.14
C CYS A 35 -8.56 28.86 -26.10
N MET A 36 -7.89 29.27 -25.01
CA MET A 36 -7.52 28.37 -23.92
C MET A 36 -8.73 27.64 -23.32
N ARG A 37 -9.81 28.38 -22.98
CA ARG A 37 -11.04 27.77 -22.44
C ARG A 37 -11.72 26.82 -23.43
N TYR A 38 -11.67 27.14 -24.73
CA TYR A 38 -12.21 26.28 -25.77
C TYR A 38 -11.41 24.96 -25.87
N CYS A 39 -10.08 25.03 -25.92
CA CYS A 39 -9.21 23.86 -25.96
C CYS A 39 -9.42 22.96 -24.74
N ILE A 40 -9.45 23.52 -23.52
CA ILE A 40 -9.70 22.77 -22.27
C ILE A 40 -11.04 22.03 -22.34
N ARG A 41 -12.11 22.68 -22.80
CA ARG A 41 -13.44 22.06 -22.94
C ARG A 41 -13.46 20.94 -23.97
N MET A 42 -12.69 21.06 -25.06
CA MET A 42 -12.55 20.00 -26.06
C MET A 42 -11.75 18.82 -25.53
N LEU A 43 -10.64 19.09 -24.83
CA LEU A 43 -9.82 18.05 -24.19
C LEU A 43 -10.63 17.25 -23.15
N GLN A 44 -11.50 17.90 -22.37
CA GLN A 44 -12.40 17.22 -21.43
C GLN A 44 -13.42 16.28 -22.10
N LYS A 45 -13.78 16.51 -23.37
CA LYS A 45 -14.75 15.68 -24.10
C LYS A 45 -14.11 14.49 -24.82
N LEU A 46 -12.79 14.49 -24.97
CA LEU A 46 -12.06 13.41 -25.63
C LEU A 46 -11.93 12.19 -24.70
N PRO A 47 -11.92 10.97 -25.26
CA PRO A 47 -11.67 9.77 -24.47
C PRO A 47 -10.24 9.79 -23.90
N MET A 48 -10.10 9.47 -22.61
CA MET A 48 -8.82 9.47 -21.93
C MET A 48 -8.00 8.23 -22.32
N THR A 49 -6.86 8.45 -22.99
CA THR A 49 -5.86 7.41 -23.30
C THR A 49 -4.62 7.62 -22.40
N PRO A 50 -3.74 6.62 -22.21
CA PRO A 50 -2.58 6.77 -21.33
C PRO A 50 -1.58 7.78 -21.90
N GLU A 51 -1.43 7.87 -23.22
CA GLU A 51 -0.60 8.87 -23.88
C GLU A 51 -1.17 10.28 -23.65
N ALA A 52 -2.49 10.46 -23.78
CA ALA A 52 -3.14 11.72 -23.48
C ALA A 52 -3.01 12.09 -21.99
N ALA A 53 -3.15 11.13 -21.08
CA ALA A 53 -3.01 11.35 -19.64
C ALA A 53 -1.59 11.80 -19.27
N LEU A 54 -0.55 11.22 -19.88
CA LEU A 54 0.83 11.65 -19.67
C LEU A 54 1.07 13.06 -20.20
N LEU A 55 0.59 13.35 -21.41
CA LEU A 55 0.65 14.70 -21.99
C LEU A 55 -0.05 15.75 -21.12
N TYR A 56 -1.18 15.40 -20.48
CA TYR A 56 -1.89 16.31 -19.58
C TYR A 56 -1.14 16.53 -18.27
N LEU A 57 -0.33 15.58 -17.80
CA LEU A 57 0.47 15.72 -16.59
C LEU A 57 1.79 16.46 -16.80
N GLU A 58 2.27 16.52 -18.04
CA GLU A 58 3.45 17.29 -18.44
C GLU A 58 3.15 18.78 -18.72
N LEU A 59 1.87 19.18 -18.65
CA LEU A 59 1.47 20.58 -18.79
C LEU A 59 2.15 21.46 -17.71
N PRO A 60 2.86 22.54 -18.10
CA PRO A 60 3.53 23.42 -17.15
C PRO A 60 2.54 24.04 -16.15
N SER A 61 2.92 24.09 -14.88
CA SER A 61 2.17 24.80 -13.84
C SER A 61 2.15 26.33 -14.03
N SER A 62 2.93 26.85 -14.98
CA SER A 62 3.02 28.27 -15.34
C SER A 62 1.94 28.75 -16.33
N VAL A 63 1.06 27.87 -16.81
CA VAL A 63 -0.03 28.26 -17.72
C VAL A 63 -0.99 29.22 -16.99
N LEU A 64 -1.34 30.33 -17.63
CA LEU A 64 -2.17 31.42 -17.09
C LEU A 64 -3.56 30.96 -16.59
N MET A 65 -4.01 29.78 -17.02
CA MET A 65 -5.28 29.14 -16.65
C MET A 65 -5.07 27.87 -15.79
N ALA A 66 -4.11 27.87 -14.87
CA ALA A 66 -3.80 26.72 -14.00
C ALA A 66 -5.06 26.12 -13.31
N GLU A 67 -6.00 26.95 -12.85
CA GLU A 67 -7.27 26.51 -12.23
C GLU A 67 -8.18 25.75 -13.22
N ALA A 68 -8.18 26.13 -14.50
CA ALA A 68 -9.01 25.46 -15.51
C ALA A 68 -8.39 24.15 -16.03
N VAL A 69 -7.08 23.97 -15.84
CA VAL A 69 -6.33 22.76 -16.22
C VAL A 69 -6.31 21.73 -15.09
N GLN A 70 -6.50 22.14 -13.83
CA GLN A 70 -6.56 21.23 -12.67
C GLN A 70 -7.52 20.04 -12.88
N PRO A 71 -8.79 20.21 -13.30
CA PRO A 71 -9.71 19.09 -13.50
C PRO A 71 -9.22 18.09 -14.56
N LEU A 72 -8.49 18.55 -15.58
CA LEU A 72 -7.87 17.70 -16.59
C LEU A 72 -6.72 16.88 -15.98
N THR A 73 -5.86 17.52 -15.19
CA THR A 73 -4.78 16.80 -14.51
C THR A 73 -5.31 15.80 -13.49
N ASP A 74 -6.40 16.11 -12.79
CA ASP A 74 -6.97 15.22 -11.77
C ASP A 74 -7.69 14.04 -12.41
N THR A 75 -8.42 14.25 -13.51
CA THR A 75 -9.00 13.14 -14.28
C THR A 75 -7.92 12.26 -14.91
N ALA A 76 -6.81 12.83 -15.38
CA ALA A 76 -5.65 12.07 -15.86
C ALA A 76 -5.00 11.24 -14.73
N LYS A 77 -4.81 11.82 -13.53
CA LYS A 77 -4.29 11.09 -12.36
C LYS A 77 -5.20 9.92 -11.98
N LEU A 78 -6.51 10.17 -11.89
CA LEU A 78 -7.51 9.15 -11.55
C LEU A 78 -7.53 8.02 -12.60
N TYR A 79 -7.43 8.36 -13.89
CA TYR A 79 -7.35 7.39 -14.96
C TYR A 79 -6.09 6.51 -14.85
N LEU A 80 -4.91 7.10 -14.64
CA LEU A 80 -3.67 6.34 -14.46
C LEU A 80 -3.71 5.47 -13.20
N ALA A 81 -4.22 6.00 -12.09
CA ALA A 81 -4.38 5.26 -10.85
C ALA A 81 -5.33 4.06 -10.99
N ALA A 82 -6.44 4.22 -11.73
CA ALA A 82 -7.39 3.14 -12.00
C ALA A 82 -6.80 2.08 -12.93
N ARG A 83 -6.06 2.50 -13.98
CA ARG A 83 -5.45 1.58 -14.95
C ARG A 83 -4.28 0.79 -14.37
N PHE A 84 -3.41 1.45 -13.62
CA PHE A 84 -2.22 0.84 -13.00
C PHE A 84 -2.44 0.42 -11.54
N LYS A 85 -3.70 0.13 -11.18
CA LYS A 85 -4.08 -0.35 -9.85
C LYS A 85 -3.25 -1.58 -9.44
N ASP A 86 -2.99 -2.48 -10.37
CA ASP A 86 -2.18 -3.69 -10.18
C ASP A 86 -0.75 -3.52 -10.75
N ILE A 87 0.16 -2.92 -9.98
CA ILE A 87 1.56 -2.70 -10.41
C ILE A 87 2.25 -4.02 -10.81
N THR A 88 1.91 -5.13 -10.16
CA THR A 88 2.56 -6.42 -10.46
C THR A 88 2.24 -6.96 -11.85
N LYS A 89 1.09 -6.59 -12.44
CA LYS A 89 0.69 -7.05 -13.78
C LYS A 89 1.30 -6.19 -14.88
N PHE A 90 1.43 -4.89 -14.63
CA PHE A 90 1.91 -3.90 -15.59
C PHE A 90 3.30 -3.38 -15.24
N GLN A 91 4.16 -4.23 -14.68
CA GLN A 91 5.42 -3.79 -14.09
C GLN A 91 6.30 -3.06 -15.11
N ASP A 92 6.41 -3.57 -16.34
CA ASP A 92 7.25 -2.97 -17.38
C ASP A 92 6.66 -1.66 -17.91
N ASP A 93 5.33 -1.60 -18.10
CA ASP A 93 4.64 -0.38 -18.52
C ASP A 93 4.80 0.74 -17.48
N VAL A 94 4.63 0.41 -16.18
CA VAL A 94 4.79 1.36 -15.07
C VAL A 94 6.26 1.79 -14.93
N LEU A 95 7.21 0.89 -15.17
CA LEU A 95 8.63 1.22 -15.16
C LEU A 95 9.01 2.21 -16.26
N ASN A 96 8.33 2.17 -17.41
CA ASN A 96 8.56 3.10 -18.51
C ASN A 96 7.85 4.46 -18.35
N LEU A 97 7.00 4.63 -17.32
CA LEU A 97 6.29 5.89 -17.11
C LEU A 97 7.24 7.02 -16.72
N PRO A 98 7.00 8.25 -17.23
CA PRO A 98 7.73 9.44 -16.80
C PRO A 98 7.33 9.85 -15.37
N LEU A 99 8.12 10.75 -14.78
CA LEU A 99 7.98 11.18 -13.38
C LEU A 99 6.55 11.60 -12.98
N PRO A 100 5.81 12.43 -13.75
CA PRO A 100 4.45 12.81 -13.37
C PRO A 100 3.47 11.63 -13.36
N GLY A 101 3.68 10.65 -14.25
CA GLY A 101 2.86 9.45 -14.34
C GLY A 101 3.06 8.53 -13.14
N ILE A 102 4.31 8.27 -12.74
CA ILE A 102 4.58 7.43 -11.56
C ILE A 102 4.09 8.09 -10.27
N GLU A 103 4.18 9.42 -10.17
CA GLU A 103 3.68 10.16 -9.02
C GLU A 103 2.17 10.03 -8.87
N ALA A 104 1.43 10.15 -9.98
CA ALA A 104 -0.01 9.97 -9.99
C ALA A 104 -0.43 8.57 -9.52
N VAL A 105 0.29 7.54 -9.98
CA VAL A 105 0.03 6.14 -9.59
C VAL A 105 0.33 5.92 -8.11
N LEU A 106 1.48 6.39 -7.62
CA LEU A 106 1.88 6.21 -6.23
C LEU A 106 1.06 7.07 -5.26
N LEU A 107 0.49 8.19 -5.68
CA LEU A 107 -0.36 9.01 -4.82
C LEU A 107 -1.66 8.28 -4.42
N SER A 108 -2.11 7.30 -5.22
CA SER A 108 -3.34 6.54 -4.99
C SER A 108 -3.30 5.67 -3.72
N ASP A 109 -4.42 5.67 -2.99
CA ASP A 109 -4.67 4.81 -1.83
C ASP A 109 -5.10 3.38 -2.22
N ASP A 110 -5.75 3.25 -3.39
CA ASP A 110 -6.33 2.00 -3.89
C ASP A 110 -5.34 1.08 -4.60
N LEU A 111 -4.05 1.44 -4.56
CA LEU A 111 -2.99 0.71 -5.23
C LEU A 111 -2.83 -0.70 -4.64
N GLN A 112 -3.06 -1.74 -5.46
CA GLN A 112 -2.95 -3.14 -5.05
C GLN A 112 -1.49 -3.58 -5.03
N VAL A 113 -0.84 -3.38 -3.89
CA VAL A 113 0.56 -3.78 -3.68
C VAL A 113 0.66 -4.82 -2.58
N ALA A 114 1.67 -5.68 -2.67
CA ALA A 114 1.97 -6.68 -1.64
C ALA A 114 2.14 -6.05 -0.25
N SER A 115 3.00 -5.05 -0.15
CA SER A 115 3.32 -4.28 1.06
C SER A 115 3.97 -2.97 0.66
N GLU A 116 4.07 -2.02 1.59
CA GLU A 116 4.80 -0.77 1.33
C GLU A 116 6.29 -1.00 1.06
N ASP A 117 6.87 -2.08 1.61
CA ASP A 117 8.24 -2.49 1.31
C ASP A 117 8.45 -2.75 -0.19
N ALA A 118 7.45 -3.31 -0.87
CA ALA A 118 7.49 -3.54 -2.32
C ALA A 118 7.35 -2.24 -3.11
N VAL A 119 6.61 -1.25 -2.61
CA VAL A 119 6.54 0.09 -3.20
C VAL A 119 7.91 0.75 -3.16
N TYR A 120 8.58 0.70 -2.01
CA TYR A 120 9.93 1.22 -1.86
C TYR A 120 10.91 0.56 -2.84
N ASP A 121 10.88 -0.76 -2.96
CA ASP A 121 11.76 -1.48 -3.91
C ASP A 121 11.44 -1.14 -5.37
N PHE A 122 10.15 -0.97 -5.69
CA PHE A 122 9.72 -0.54 -7.02
C PHE A 122 10.22 0.87 -7.35
N VAL A 123 10.08 1.81 -6.42
CA VAL A 123 10.54 3.19 -6.59
C VAL A 123 12.05 3.25 -6.81
N LEU A 124 12.83 2.48 -6.05
CA LEU A 124 14.27 2.37 -6.27
C LEU A 124 14.61 1.80 -7.64
N LYS A 125 13.89 0.76 -8.08
CA LYS A 125 14.07 0.17 -9.41
C LYS A 125 13.77 1.20 -10.52
N TRP A 126 12.67 1.93 -10.39
CA TRP A 126 12.27 2.99 -11.32
C TRP A 126 13.31 4.12 -11.36
N ALA A 127 13.75 4.61 -10.20
CA ALA A 127 14.72 5.70 -10.10
C ALA A 127 16.09 5.31 -10.70
N ARG A 128 16.51 4.05 -10.54
CA ARG A 128 17.74 3.52 -11.16
C ARG A 128 17.63 3.37 -12.68
N PHE A 129 16.43 3.09 -13.18
CA PHE A 129 16.17 2.93 -14.62
C PHE A 129 16.18 4.28 -15.35
N HIS A 130 15.50 5.29 -14.81
CA HIS A 130 15.39 6.63 -15.44
C HIS A 130 16.59 7.54 -15.15
N TYR A 131 17.23 7.40 -13.99
CA TYR A 131 18.35 8.25 -13.57
C TYR A 131 19.59 7.40 -13.25
N PRO A 132 20.46 7.15 -14.25
CA PRO A 132 21.71 6.44 -14.03
C PRO A 132 22.67 7.21 -13.10
N LYS A 133 22.63 8.55 -13.15
CA LYS A 133 23.43 9.44 -12.30
C LYS A 133 22.88 9.50 -10.88
N LEU A 134 23.79 9.48 -9.92
CA LEU A 134 23.46 9.39 -8.50
C LEU A 134 22.91 10.70 -7.93
N GLU A 135 23.41 11.85 -8.41
CA GLU A 135 22.97 13.18 -7.97
C GLU A 135 21.51 13.44 -8.38
N ASP A 136 21.20 13.31 -9.67
CA ASP A 136 19.84 13.43 -10.20
C ASP A 136 18.87 12.47 -9.48
N ARG A 137 19.32 11.24 -9.21
CA ARG A 137 18.52 10.25 -8.49
C ARG A 137 18.21 10.71 -7.06
N ARG A 138 19.20 11.23 -6.33
CA ARG A 138 19.02 11.74 -4.96
C ARG A 138 18.06 12.93 -4.93
N GLU A 139 18.17 13.84 -5.88
CA GLU A 139 17.30 15.00 -5.97
C GLU A 139 15.84 14.60 -6.19
N ILE A 140 15.58 13.73 -7.18
CA ILE A 140 14.22 13.29 -7.52
C ILE A 140 13.61 12.43 -6.40
N LEU A 141 14.39 11.51 -5.84
CA LEU A 141 13.94 10.70 -4.71
C LEU A 141 13.62 11.61 -3.51
N GLY A 142 14.54 12.50 -3.15
CA GLY A 142 14.43 13.31 -1.95
C GLY A 142 13.33 14.36 -1.99
N SER A 143 13.18 15.05 -3.13
CA SER A 143 12.24 16.15 -3.27
C SER A 143 10.80 15.70 -3.53
N ARG A 144 10.61 14.70 -4.40
CA ARG A 144 9.28 14.31 -4.90
C ARG A 144 8.82 12.95 -4.42
N LEU A 145 9.64 11.90 -4.59
CA LEU A 145 9.18 10.52 -4.38
C LEU A 145 9.11 10.11 -2.90
N VAL A 146 9.95 10.68 -2.03
CA VAL A 146 9.89 10.44 -0.57
C VAL A 146 8.52 10.76 0.00
N ARG A 147 7.78 11.68 -0.61
CA ARG A 147 6.45 12.03 -0.12
C ARG A 147 5.39 10.98 -0.39
N LEU A 148 5.65 10.10 -1.35
CA LEU A 148 4.70 9.12 -1.87
C LEU A 148 4.85 7.75 -1.21
N ILE A 149 6.00 7.51 -0.57
CA ILE A 149 6.27 6.27 0.17
C ILE A 149 5.75 6.43 1.60
N ARG A 150 4.97 5.45 2.05
CA ARG A 150 4.34 5.44 3.39
C ARG A 150 5.22 4.72 4.39
N PHE A 151 6.38 5.31 4.69
CA PHE A 151 7.35 4.76 5.64
C PHE A 151 6.77 4.23 6.97
N PRO A 152 5.73 4.84 7.58
CA PRO A 152 5.12 4.29 8.80
C PRO A 152 4.54 2.87 8.65
N TYR A 153 4.18 2.45 7.44
CA TYR A 153 3.65 1.11 7.13
C TYR A 153 4.70 0.11 6.63
N MET A 154 5.95 0.53 6.49
CA MET A 154 7.07 -0.36 6.14
C MET A 154 7.51 -1.22 7.32
N THR A 155 8.21 -2.32 7.05
CA THR A 155 8.79 -3.16 8.11
C THR A 155 10.02 -2.49 8.74
N CYS A 156 10.25 -2.71 10.04
CA CYS A 156 11.40 -2.14 10.75
C CYS A 156 12.75 -2.58 10.13
N ARG A 157 12.81 -3.81 9.60
CA ARG A 157 13.98 -4.32 8.84
C ARG A 157 14.22 -3.51 7.57
N LYS A 158 13.16 -3.15 6.85
CA LYS A 158 13.27 -2.34 5.65
C LYS A 158 13.64 -0.90 5.98
N LEU A 159 13.07 -0.29 7.03
CA LEU A 159 13.46 1.03 7.52
C LEU A 159 14.95 1.11 7.87
N LYS A 160 15.52 0.07 8.49
CA LYS A 160 16.98 -0.03 8.67
C LYS A 160 17.74 -0.02 7.34
N LYS A 161 17.24 -0.69 6.30
CA LYS A 161 17.86 -0.68 4.96
C LYS A 161 17.77 0.69 4.29
N VAL A 162 16.72 1.47 4.56
CA VAL A 162 16.59 2.86 4.07
C VAL A 162 17.75 3.71 4.59
N LEU A 163 18.09 3.59 5.89
CA LEU A 163 19.20 4.33 6.50
C LEU A 163 20.58 4.01 5.91
N THR A 164 20.75 2.83 5.31
CA THR A 164 22.00 2.40 4.67
C THR A 164 22.01 2.62 3.16
N CYS A 165 20.94 3.18 2.60
CA CYS A 165 20.77 3.29 1.15
C CYS A 165 21.52 4.50 0.60
N ILE A 166 22.46 4.25 -0.32
CA ILE A 166 23.29 5.30 -0.95
C ILE A 166 22.47 6.23 -1.85
N ASP A 167 21.33 5.74 -2.35
CA ASP A 167 20.42 6.48 -3.24
C ASP A 167 19.66 7.59 -2.50
N PHE A 168 19.67 7.59 -1.15
CA PHE A 168 19.10 8.65 -0.33
C PHE A 168 20.18 9.53 0.28
N ASP A 169 19.81 10.78 0.54
CA ASP A 169 20.57 11.62 1.45
C ASP A 169 20.37 11.15 2.90
N GLN A 170 21.46 11.14 3.68
CA GLN A 170 21.49 10.58 5.02
C GLN A 170 20.57 11.35 5.97
N GLU A 171 20.56 12.68 5.87
CA GLU A 171 19.73 13.53 6.72
C GLU A 171 18.26 13.28 6.46
N LEU A 172 17.85 13.27 5.19
CA LEU A 172 16.47 13.02 4.79
C LEU A 172 16.02 11.61 5.20
N ALA A 173 16.84 10.58 4.94
CA ALA A 173 16.54 9.22 5.33
C ALA A 173 16.35 9.09 6.84
N SER A 174 17.21 9.73 7.64
CA SER A 174 17.09 9.72 9.09
C SER A 174 15.80 10.38 9.59
N LYS A 175 15.44 11.55 9.05
CA LYS A 175 14.22 12.28 9.41
C LYS A 175 12.97 11.44 9.16
N VAL A 176 12.88 10.84 7.98
CA VAL A 176 11.72 10.06 7.54
C VAL A 176 11.59 8.76 8.35
N VAL A 177 12.71 8.10 8.64
CA VAL A 177 12.71 6.88 9.46
C VAL A 177 12.31 7.20 10.90
N LEU A 178 12.79 8.30 11.47
CA LEU A 178 12.39 8.74 12.82
C LEU A 178 10.88 9.04 12.88
N GLU A 179 10.36 9.80 11.91
CA GLU A 179 8.92 10.10 11.81
C GLU A 179 8.07 8.81 11.72
N ALA A 180 8.51 7.84 10.91
CA ALA A 180 7.86 6.55 10.80
C ALA A 180 7.90 5.74 12.10
N LEU A 181 9.02 5.76 12.84
CA LEU A 181 9.16 5.08 14.12
C LEU A 181 8.30 5.72 15.21
N PHE A 182 8.27 7.05 15.28
CA PHE A 182 7.40 7.78 16.20
C PHE A 182 5.94 7.45 15.93
N PHE A 183 5.50 7.49 14.67
CA PHE A 183 4.13 7.11 14.31
C PHE A 183 3.81 5.68 14.74
N LYS A 184 4.71 4.71 14.49
CA LYS A 184 4.51 3.30 14.92
C LYS A 184 4.42 3.15 16.44
N ALA A 185 5.16 3.97 17.18
CA ALA A 185 5.17 3.98 18.65
C ALA A 185 3.97 4.70 19.26
N GLU A 186 3.29 5.57 18.51
CA GLU A 186 2.13 6.30 19.00
C GLU A 186 0.92 5.40 19.29
N ALA A 187 0.06 5.90 20.19
CA ALA A 187 -1.17 5.23 20.54
C ALA A 187 -2.13 5.13 19.34
N PRO A 188 -2.90 4.03 19.20
CA PRO A 188 -3.80 3.83 18.05
C PRO A 188 -4.81 4.97 17.81
N HIS A 189 -5.24 5.67 18.86
CA HIS A 189 -6.15 6.81 18.71
C HIS A 189 -5.46 8.02 18.07
N ARG A 190 -4.18 8.29 18.39
CA ARG A 190 -3.41 9.38 17.77
C ARG A 190 -3.05 9.07 16.33
N GLN A 191 -2.71 7.81 16.03
CA GLN A 191 -2.53 7.35 14.66
C GLN A 191 -3.78 7.60 13.81
N ARG A 192 -4.98 7.36 14.36
CA ARG A 192 -6.26 7.65 13.68
C ARG A 192 -6.49 9.14 13.49
N VAL A 193 -6.17 9.99 14.46
CA VAL A 193 -6.28 11.45 14.33
C VAL A 193 -5.33 11.94 13.23
N LEU A 194 -4.05 11.54 13.27
CA LEU A 194 -3.06 11.92 12.26
C LEU A 194 -3.42 11.42 10.84
N ALA A 195 -4.05 10.25 10.73
CA ALA A 195 -4.55 9.72 9.47
C ALA A 195 -5.85 10.38 8.99
N ALA A 196 -6.68 10.90 9.90
CA ALA A 196 -7.96 11.55 9.60
C ALA A 196 -7.83 13.08 9.38
N GLU A 197 -6.70 13.69 9.77
CA GLU A 197 -6.38 15.07 9.45
C GLU A 197 -6.05 15.20 7.95
N GLU A 198 -7.10 15.19 7.11
CA GLU A 198 -7.03 15.36 5.64
C GLU A 198 -6.55 16.74 5.18
N SER A 199 -6.30 17.68 6.10
CA SER A 199 -6.04 19.09 5.81
C SER A 199 -4.68 19.37 5.15
N ALA A 200 -3.80 18.37 4.97
CA ALA A 200 -2.55 18.53 4.24
C ALA A 200 -2.26 17.35 3.29
N PRO A 201 -1.84 17.59 2.04
CA PRO A 201 -1.39 16.52 1.12
C PRO A 201 -0.19 15.72 1.66
N SER A 202 0.48 16.22 2.70
CA SER A 202 1.56 15.53 3.42
C SER A 202 1.07 14.43 4.38
N ASN A 203 -0.20 14.45 4.80
CA ASN A 203 -0.73 13.49 5.78
C ASN A 203 -1.16 12.15 5.16
N ARG A 204 -1.24 12.07 3.83
CA ARG A 204 -1.48 10.82 3.09
C ARG A 204 -0.44 9.72 3.36
N ARG A 205 0.73 10.09 3.88
CA ARG A 205 1.77 9.14 4.32
C ARG A 205 1.36 8.30 5.52
N PHE A 206 0.38 8.76 6.29
CA PHE A 206 -0.16 8.09 7.48
C PHE A 206 -1.45 7.32 7.19
N VAL A 207 -1.91 7.31 5.93
CA VAL A 207 -3.08 6.53 5.50
C VAL A 207 -2.64 5.15 5.01
N GLU A 208 -3.30 4.09 5.45
CA GLU A 208 -3.01 2.72 5.00
C GLU A 208 -3.48 2.50 3.55
N ARG A 209 -2.65 1.91 2.68
CA ARG A 209 -3.09 1.46 1.34
C ARG A 209 -3.86 0.14 1.40
N ALA A 210 -4.51 -0.20 0.31
CA ALA A 210 -5.07 -1.53 0.07
C ALA A 210 -3.98 -2.62 -0.13
N TYR A 211 -3.24 -2.94 0.94
CA TYR A 211 -2.19 -3.97 0.90
C TYR A 211 -2.77 -5.39 0.77
N LYS A 212 -2.12 -6.22 -0.04
CA LYS A 212 -2.43 -7.66 -0.13
C LYS A 212 -2.05 -8.40 1.16
N TYR A 213 -0.94 -8.01 1.80
CA TYR A 213 -0.47 -8.59 3.06
C TYR A 213 -0.71 -7.62 4.21
N ARG A 214 -1.40 -8.08 5.26
CA ARG A 214 -1.76 -7.25 6.43
C ARG A 214 -0.54 -6.93 7.28
N PRO A 215 -0.31 -5.66 7.64
CA PRO A 215 0.74 -5.29 8.58
C PRO A 215 0.60 -6.02 9.92
N VAL A 216 1.73 -6.37 10.54
CA VAL A 216 1.78 -6.98 11.87
C VAL A 216 2.67 -6.20 12.80
N LYS A 217 2.32 -6.18 14.09
CA LYS A 217 3.21 -5.69 15.14
C LYS A 217 3.96 -6.87 15.72
N VAL A 218 5.29 -6.78 15.75
CA VAL A 218 6.15 -7.89 16.19
C VAL A 218 7.04 -7.40 17.32
N VAL A 219 7.09 -8.18 18.39
CA VAL A 219 8.02 -8.01 19.50
C VAL A 219 8.92 -9.23 19.54
N GLU A 220 10.22 -9.02 19.29
CA GLU A 220 11.24 -10.07 19.27
C GLU A 220 12.00 -10.06 20.60
N PHE A 221 12.28 -11.24 21.15
CA PHE A 221 13.12 -11.42 22.33
C PHE A 221 14.22 -12.42 22.01
N GLU A 222 15.46 -12.08 22.36
CA GLU A 222 16.63 -12.94 22.10
C GLU A 222 16.97 -13.86 23.28
N LEU A 223 16.77 -13.38 24.51
CA LEU A 223 17.09 -14.06 25.76
C LEU A 223 15.85 -14.12 26.68
N PRO A 224 15.68 -15.18 27.50
CA PRO A 224 16.54 -16.37 27.63
C PRO A 224 16.37 -17.39 26.50
N ARG A 225 15.30 -17.26 25.72
CA ARG A 225 15.01 -18.07 24.53
C ARG A 225 14.62 -17.12 23.40
N GLN A 226 14.98 -17.49 22.17
CA GLN A 226 14.51 -16.76 21.00
C GLN A 226 13.01 -16.98 20.85
N GLN A 227 12.25 -15.93 21.07
CA GLN A 227 10.79 -15.92 20.97
C GLN A 227 10.33 -14.64 20.28
N CYS A 228 9.21 -14.71 19.57
CA CYS A 228 8.55 -13.53 19.04
C CYS A 228 7.05 -13.56 19.31
N VAL A 229 6.50 -12.39 19.62
CA VAL A 229 5.07 -12.18 19.81
C VAL A 229 4.57 -11.30 18.68
N VAL A 230 3.62 -11.82 17.92
CA VAL A 230 3.05 -11.18 16.74
C VAL A 230 1.61 -10.82 17.03
N PHE A 231 1.23 -9.57 16.79
CA PHE A 231 -0.13 -9.09 16.88
C PHE A 231 -0.67 -8.80 15.49
N LEU A 232 -1.86 -9.34 15.21
CA LEU A 232 -2.58 -9.17 13.95
C LEU A 232 -4.00 -8.72 14.28
N ASP A 233 -4.37 -7.57 13.75
CA ASP A 233 -5.72 -7.02 13.88
C ASP A 233 -6.46 -7.18 12.55
N LEU A 234 -7.69 -7.69 12.61
CA LEU A 234 -8.58 -7.85 11.44
C LEU A 234 -9.90 -7.12 11.70
N LYS A 235 -10.38 -6.35 10.72
CA LYS A 235 -11.70 -5.71 10.84
C LYS A 235 -12.80 -6.73 10.63
N ARG A 236 -13.96 -6.51 11.25
CA ARG A 236 -15.14 -7.38 11.06
C ARG A 236 -15.50 -7.54 9.58
N ASP A 237 -15.54 -6.46 8.82
CA ASP A 237 -15.89 -6.50 7.40
C ASP A 237 -14.89 -7.33 6.57
N GLU A 238 -13.60 -7.27 6.94
CA GLU A 238 -12.57 -8.11 6.32
C GLU A 238 -12.76 -9.58 6.66
N CYS A 239 -13.12 -9.88 7.92
CA CYS A 239 -13.48 -11.23 8.31
C CYS A 239 -14.71 -11.71 7.54
N VAL A 240 -15.76 -10.92 7.38
CA VAL A 240 -16.96 -11.29 6.61
C VAL A 240 -16.58 -11.64 5.15
N ASN A 241 -15.70 -10.85 4.54
CA ASN A 241 -15.20 -11.08 3.17
C ASN A 241 -14.34 -12.34 3.00
N LEU A 242 -13.94 -13.01 4.09
CA LEU A 242 -13.27 -14.31 4.00
C LEU A 242 -14.25 -15.46 3.66
N HIS A 243 -15.56 -15.28 3.81
CA HIS A 243 -16.52 -16.33 3.48
C HIS A 243 -16.73 -16.43 1.95
N PRO A 244 -16.85 -17.63 1.35
CA PRO A 244 -16.81 -18.96 1.99
C PRO A 244 -15.42 -19.60 2.06
N ALA A 245 -14.45 -19.12 1.28
CA ALA A 245 -13.12 -19.75 1.14
C ALA A 245 -11.97 -18.72 0.97
N GLY A 246 -12.23 -17.47 1.30
CA GLY A 246 -11.25 -16.39 1.29
C GLY A 246 -10.14 -16.57 2.32
N ARG A 247 -9.00 -15.90 2.04
CA ARG A 247 -7.79 -15.97 2.86
C ARG A 247 -7.18 -14.58 2.99
N VAL A 248 -6.70 -14.27 4.18
CA VAL A 248 -5.91 -13.08 4.46
C VAL A 248 -4.55 -13.54 4.99
N TYR A 249 -3.50 -12.92 4.47
CA TYR A 249 -2.13 -13.22 4.81
C TYR A 249 -1.51 -12.01 5.52
N SER A 250 -0.70 -12.25 6.53
CA SER A 250 0.10 -11.20 7.14
C SER A 250 1.35 -10.90 6.31
N GLN A 251 1.94 -9.74 6.55
CA GLN A 251 3.34 -9.50 6.18
C GLN A 251 4.25 -10.51 6.87
N ALA A 252 5.38 -10.80 6.23
CA ALA A 252 6.36 -11.71 6.79
C ALA A 252 7.06 -11.08 8.00
N PHE A 253 7.15 -11.85 9.07
CA PHE A 253 7.94 -11.55 10.26
C PHE A 253 9.01 -12.63 10.41
N HIS A 254 9.96 -12.45 11.32
CA HIS A 254 11.11 -13.35 11.37
C HIS A 254 11.40 -13.79 12.80
N LEU A 255 11.95 -14.99 12.92
CA LEU A 255 12.40 -15.59 14.17
C LEU A 255 13.60 -16.47 13.87
N GLY A 256 14.72 -16.26 14.59
CA GLY A 256 15.96 -17.01 14.35
C GLY A 256 16.51 -16.88 12.92
N GLY A 257 16.30 -15.72 12.28
CA GLY A 257 16.69 -15.46 10.90
C GLY A 257 15.72 -15.99 9.83
N GLN A 258 14.79 -16.85 10.22
CA GLN A 258 13.85 -17.53 9.32
C GLN A 258 12.53 -16.73 9.18
N GLY A 259 11.96 -16.67 7.99
CA GLY A 259 10.75 -15.90 7.67
C GLY A 259 9.44 -16.68 7.87
N PHE A 260 8.52 -16.11 8.64
CA PHE A 260 7.19 -16.66 8.94
C PHE A 260 6.08 -15.69 8.52
N PHE A 261 4.87 -16.21 8.33
CA PHE A 261 3.66 -15.42 8.11
C PHE A 261 2.45 -16.10 8.75
N LEU A 262 1.45 -15.30 9.12
CA LEU A 262 0.13 -15.78 9.54
C LEU A 262 -0.82 -15.81 8.35
N SER A 263 -1.71 -16.79 8.33
CA SER A 263 -2.82 -16.86 7.38
C SER A 263 -4.12 -17.15 8.12
N ALA A 264 -5.06 -16.23 8.00
CA ALA A 264 -6.42 -16.35 8.50
C ALA A 264 -7.33 -16.72 7.34
N HIS A 265 -8.26 -17.64 7.56
CA HIS A 265 -9.17 -18.07 6.50
C HIS A 265 -10.47 -18.67 7.01
N CYS A 266 -11.47 -18.62 6.13
CA CYS A 266 -12.69 -19.40 6.29
C CYS A 266 -12.41 -20.84 5.86
N ASN A 267 -12.55 -21.78 6.80
CA ASN A 267 -12.42 -23.21 6.54
C ASN A 267 -13.76 -23.90 6.72
N MET A 268 -13.98 -24.97 5.96
CA MET A 268 -15.01 -25.95 6.29
C MET A 268 -14.45 -26.95 7.30
N ASP A 269 -15.14 -27.10 8.43
CA ASP A 269 -14.83 -28.17 9.37
C ASP A 269 -15.16 -29.53 8.73
N GLN A 270 -14.17 -30.44 8.71
CA GLN A 270 -14.30 -31.75 8.04
C GLN A 270 -15.28 -32.69 8.75
N GLN A 271 -15.51 -32.47 10.04
CA GLN A 271 -16.41 -33.33 10.84
C GLN A 271 -17.87 -32.88 10.76
N ASN A 272 -18.12 -31.57 10.80
CA ASN A 272 -19.47 -31.03 10.96
C ASN A 272 -19.95 -30.19 9.76
N GLN A 273 -19.18 -30.10 8.68
CA GLN A 273 -19.52 -29.42 7.42
C GLN A 273 -19.95 -27.94 7.56
N PHE A 274 -19.48 -27.23 8.59
CA PHE A 274 -19.75 -25.80 8.75
C PHE A 274 -18.52 -24.94 8.51
N ALA A 275 -18.74 -23.71 8.05
CA ALA A 275 -17.71 -22.70 7.91
C ALA A 275 -17.22 -22.21 9.28
N CYS A 276 -15.92 -22.11 9.49
CA CYS A 276 -15.28 -21.70 10.74
C CYS A 276 -14.00 -20.90 10.50
N PHE A 277 -13.57 -20.15 11.50
CA PHE A 277 -12.37 -19.33 11.41
C PHE A 277 -11.12 -20.11 11.79
N GLY A 278 -10.21 -20.22 10.83
CA GLY A 278 -8.93 -20.87 10.98
C GLY A 278 -7.77 -19.88 11.00
N LEU A 279 -6.75 -20.18 11.82
CA LEU A 279 -5.50 -19.42 11.88
C LEU A 279 -4.30 -20.36 11.79
N PHE A 280 -3.38 -20.00 10.90
CA PHE A 280 -2.25 -20.85 10.53
C PHE A 280 -0.97 -20.05 10.42
N LEU A 281 0.11 -20.65 10.88
CA LEU A 281 1.48 -20.20 10.78
C LEU A 281 2.17 -20.90 9.60
N GLY A 282 2.64 -20.12 8.65
CA GLY A 282 3.43 -20.60 7.51
C GLY A 282 4.87 -20.12 7.58
N MET A 283 5.76 -20.90 6.96
CA MET A 283 7.17 -20.56 6.76
C MET A 283 7.40 -20.17 5.30
N GLN A 284 8.05 -19.03 5.06
CA GLN A 284 8.23 -18.44 3.73
C GLN A 284 9.34 -19.14 2.92
N GLU A 285 10.40 -19.61 3.57
CA GLU A 285 11.54 -20.22 2.88
C GLU A 285 11.43 -21.75 2.75
N LYS A 286 11.94 -22.27 1.63
CA LYS A 286 12.30 -23.68 1.46
C LYS A 286 13.80 -23.85 1.75
N GLY A 287 14.22 -23.58 2.99
CA GLY A 287 15.57 -23.91 3.43
C GLY A 287 15.73 -25.42 3.65
N SER A 288 16.93 -25.96 3.47
CA SER A 288 17.24 -27.38 3.74
C SER A 288 17.25 -27.73 5.23
N ALA A 289 17.19 -26.73 6.11
CA ALA A 289 17.24 -26.90 7.56
C ALA A 289 15.82 -27.02 8.15
N SER A 290 15.63 -28.00 9.03
CA SER A 290 14.42 -28.16 9.81
C SER A 290 14.39 -27.16 10.97
N PHE A 291 13.27 -26.45 11.17
CA PHE A 291 13.15 -25.42 12.20
C PHE A 291 11.97 -25.74 13.14
N ALA A 292 12.27 -26.10 14.39
CA ALA A 292 11.28 -26.51 15.39
C ALA A 292 10.76 -25.31 16.19
N VAL A 293 9.44 -25.13 16.21
CA VAL A 293 8.78 -24.00 16.86
C VAL A 293 7.62 -24.49 17.71
N ASP A 294 7.59 -24.03 18.95
CA ASP A 294 6.37 -24.02 19.76
C ASP A 294 5.61 -22.74 19.46
N TYR A 295 4.33 -22.86 19.13
CA TYR A 295 3.48 -21.72 18.82
C TYR A 295 2.18 -21.75 19.63
N GLU A 296 1.74 -20.56 20.01
CA GLU A 296 0.48 -20.34 20.72
C GLU A 296 -0.32 -19.26 20.00
N PHE A 297 -1.56 -19.58 19.66
CA PHE A 297 -2.54 -18.62 19.17
C PHE A 297 -3.48 -18.22 20.30
N ALA A 298 -3.66 -16.92 20.45
CA ALA A 298 -4.57 -16.31 21.40
C ALA A 298 -5.39 -15.22 20.71
N ALA A 299 -6.55 -14.92 21.27
CA ALA A 299 -7.41 -13.85 20.79
C ALA A 299 -7.98 -13.07 21.98
N ARG A 300 -8.16 -11.76 21.79
CA ARG A 300 -8.80 -10.92 22.81
C ARG A 300 -10.29 -11.23 22.89
N SER A 301 -10.86 -11.18 24.09
CA SER A 301 -12.30 -11.41 24.30
C SER A 301 -12.95 -10.23 25.02
N LYS A 302 -14.16 -9.81 24.62
CA LYS A 302 -14.94 -8.73 25.25
C LYS A 302 -15.10 -8.90 26.78
N PRO A 303 -15.35 -10.10 27.33
CA PRO A 303 -15.66 -10.23 28.76
C PRO A 303 -14.47 -9.89 29.69
N SER A 304 -13.23 -10.16 29.24
CA SER A 304 -12.02 -9.91 30.02
C SER A 304 -11.15 -8.79 29.47
N GLU A 305 -11.35 -8.43 28.21
CA GLU A 305 -10.46 -7.59 27.39
C GLU A 305 -9.01 -8.11 27.31
N ASP A 306 -8.78 -9.34 27.75
CA ASP A 306 -7.47 -10.01 27.77
C ASP A 306 -7.33 -11.00 26.62
N TYR A 307 -6.07 -11.29 26.28
CA TYR A 307 -5.74 -12.35 25.33
C TYR A 307 -5.93 -13.72 25.98
N VAL A 308 -6.90 -14.48 25.47
CA VAL A 308 -7.17 -15.84 25.92
C VAL A 308 -6.53 -16.83 24.94
N SER A 309 -5.77 -17.78 25.47
CA SER A 309 -5.17 -18.88 24.70
C SER A 309 -6.26 -19.69 24.00
N LYS A 310 -6.11 -19.93 22.70
CA LYS A 310 -7.04 -20.69 21.87
C LYS A 310 -6.47 -22.00 21.39
N TYR A 311 -5.19 -22.00 21.03
CA TYR A 311 -4.52 -23.21 20.56
C TYR A 311 -3.03 -23.12 20.83
N LYS A 312 -2.44 -24.25 21.24
CA LYS A 312 -1.00 -24.42 21.36
C LYS A 312 -0.59 -25.62 20.52
N GLY A 313 0.49 -25.48 19.79
CA GLY A 313 1.03 -26.54 18.97
C GLY A 313 2.55 -26.50 18.96
N ASN A 314 3.13 -27.60 18.53
CA ASN A 314 4.52 -27.64 18.17
C ASN A 314 4.64 -28.19 16.74
N TYR A 315 5.61 -27.69 16.00
CA TYR A 315 5.87 -28.21 14.67
C TYR A 315 7.30 -27.96 14.24
N THR A 316 7.83 -28.92 13.49
CA THR A 316 9.14 -28.81 12.85
C THR A 316 8.94 -28.51 11.37
N PHE A 317 9.21 -27.27 10.98
CA PHE A 317 9.09 -26.83 9.61
C PHE A 317 10.26 -27.34 8.76
N THR A 318 9.95 -28.03 7.66
CA THR A 318 10.93 -28.53 6.67
C THR A 318 10.75 -27.87 5.29
N GLY A 319 9.96 -26.80 5.21
CA GLY A 319 9.68 -26.04 3.99
C GLY A 319 8.23 -26.16 3.49
N GLY A 320 7.64 -25.02 3.09
CA GLY A 320 6.42 -24.98 2.26
C GLY A 320 5.11 -25.48 2.88
N LYS A 321 5.07 -25.79 4.18
CA LYS A 321 3.84 -26.17 4.90
C LYS A 321 3.43 -25.09 5.90
N ALA A 322 2.11 -24.89 6.01
CA ALA A 322 1.50 -24.08 7.07
C ALA A 322 0.84 -25.01 8.09
N VAL A 323 0.95 -24.66 9.36
CA VAL A 323 0.37 -25.40 10.48
C VAL A 323 -0.48 -24.49 11.32
N GLY A 324 -1.53 -25.02 11.94
CA GLY A 324 -2.41 -24.22 12.74
C GLY A 324 -3.68 -24.96 13.08
N TYR A 325 -4.73 -24.21 13.34
CA TYR A 325 -5.99 -24.76 13.81
C TYR A 325 -7.14 -24.28 12.95
N ARG A 326 -7.98 -25.23 12.51
CA ARG A 326 -9.06 -24.95 11.55
C ARG A 326 -10.21 -24.17 12.15
N ASN A 327 -10.54 -24.42 13.42
CA ASN A 327 -11.64 -23.77 14.13
C ASN A 327 -11.14 -23.11 15.42
N LEU A 328 -10.41 -22.00 15.29
CA LEU A 328 -9.74 -21.31 16.41
C LEU A 328 -10.68 -20.94 17.56
N PHE A 329 -11.94 -20.65 17.26
CA PHE A 329 -12.92 -20.18 18.23
C PHE A 329 -13.91 -21.24 18.70
N GLY A 330 -13.95 -22.41 18.08
CA GLY A 330 -14.92 -23.46 18.40
C GLY A 330 -16.36 -23.10 18.02
N THR A 331 -16.57 -22.17 17.09
CA THR A 331 -17.89 -21.62 16.74
C THR A 331 -18.13 -21.61 15.23
N HIS A 332 -19.39 -21.66 14.83
CA HIS A 332 -19.81 -21.49 13.44
C HIS A 332 -19.50 -20.07 12.94
N TRP A 333 -19.30 -19.92 11.63
CA TRP A 333 -18.91 -18.66 11.00
C TRP A 333 -19.89 -17.53 11.26
N GLU A 334 -21.20 -17.79 11.10
CA GLU A 334 -22.27 -16.81 11.31
C GLU A 334 -22.24 -16.26 12.74
N THR A 335 -22.12 -17.15 13.73
CA THR A 335 -21.98 -16.77 15.13
C THR A 335 -20.68 -16.01 15.38
N PHE A 336 -19.58 -16.43 14.75
CA PHE A 336 -18.29 -15.78 14.89
C PHE A 336 -18.32 -14.33 14.38
N VAL A 337 -18.87 -14.06 13.19
CA VAL A 337 -18.90 -12.70 12.61
C VAL A 337 -20.09 -11.85 13.09
N SER A 338 -21.04 -12.43 13.83
CA SER A 338 -22.21 -11.73 14.38
C SER A 338 -21.83 -10.55 15.28
N GLU A 339 -22.72 -9.55 15.38
CA GLU A 339 -22.52 -8.38 16.26
C GLU A 339 -22.33 -8.78 17.73
N GLU A 340 -23.04 -9.83 18.16
CA GLU A 340 -23.00 -10.42 19.50
C GLU A 340 -21.70 -11.17 19.80
N SER A 341 -20.88 -11.47 18.78
CA SER A 341 -19.63 -12.19 18.95
C SER A 341 -18.73 -11.56 20.03
N PRO A 342 -18.21 -12.37 20.97
CA PRO A 342 -17.38 -11.89 22.05
C PRO A 342 -15.95 -11.55 21.60
N TYR A 343 -15.58 -11.81 20.34
CA TYR A 343 -14.19 -11.66 19.86
C TYR A 343 -13.92 -10.33 19.14
N PHE A 344 -14.96 -9.57 18.81
CA PHE A 344 -14.83 -8.28 18.11
C PHE A 344 -14.98 -7.11 19.07
N ILE A 345 -13.89 -6.45 19.41
CA ILE A 345 -13.89 -5.25 20.29
C ILE A 345 -13.84 -4.02 19.37
N ASN A 346 -14.86 -3.17 19.44
CA ASN A 346 -15.01 -2.02 18.53
C ASN A 346 -14.91 -2.41 17.04
N GLY A 347 -15.44 -3.58 16.67
CA GLY A 347 -15.41 -4.10 15.30
C GLY A 347 -14.07 -4.68 14.86
N ILE A 348 -13.10 -4.86 15.77
CA ILE A 348 -11.77 -5.40 15.47
C ILE A 348 -11.57 -6.73 16.20
N LEU A 349 -11.11 -7.73 15.46
CA LEU A 349 -10.60 -8.99 15.99
C LEU A 349 -9.10 -8.83 16.28
N HIS A 350 -8.72 -8.97 17.55
CA HIS A 350 -7.33 -8.89 17.98
C HIS A 350 -6.73 -10.27 18.18
N LEU A 351 -5.81 -10.67 17.30
CA LEU A 351 -5.10 -11.94 17.35
C LEU A 351 -3.67 -11.75 17.88
N ARG A 352 -3.19 -12.73 18.63
CA ARG A 352 -1.80 -12.84 19.08
C ARG A 352 -1.27 -14.22 18.72
N ALA A 353 -0.11 -14.26 18.09
CA ALA A 353 0.66 -15.48 17.89
C ALA A 353 2.00 -15.34 18.61
N GLU A 354 2.27 -16.23 19.55
CA GLU A 354 3.56 -16.33 20.23
C GLU A 354 4.31 -17.52 19.67
N LEU A 355 5.56 -17.32 19.26
CA LEU A 355 6.41 -18.35 18.71
C LEU A 355 7.68 -18.42 19.53
N THR A 356 8.09 -19.62 19.91
CA THR A 356 9.35 -19.89 20.63
C THR A 356 10.14 -20.95 19.88
N ILE A 357 11.43 -20.70 19.65
CA ILE A 357 12.30 -21.71 19.06
C ILE A 357 12.55 -22.81 20.09
N LYS A 358 12.30 -24.06 19.68
CA LYS A 358 12.74 -25.24 20.43
C LYS A 358 14.24 -25.45 20.19
N ARG A 359 15.00 -25.52 21.28
CA ARG A 359 16.40 -25.96 21.24
C ARG A 359 16.48 -27.47 21.23
#